data_AF-A0A327QA82-F1
#
_entry.id   AF-A0A327QA82-F1
#
_cell.length_a   1.000
_cell.length_b   1.000
_cell.length_c   1.000
_cell.angle_alpha   90.00
_cell.angle_beta   90.00
_cell.angle_gamma   90.00
#
_symmetry.space_group_name_H-M   'P 1'
#
loop_
_entity.id
_entity.type
_entity.pdbx_description
1 polymer ?
#
loop_
_entity_poly.entity_id
_entity_poly.type
_entity_poly.pdbx_seq_one_letter_code
_entity_poly.pdbx_strand_id
1 'polypeptide(L)'
;MHHQPTSLPKIAGISSLIIGIAALVLAYLIKEPKTALTIGAIGLAVSSISALYTRRTTTEDLQLSVAGIIYSLFACAVGYAFM
;
A
#
# COMPACT_ATOMS: atom_id res chain seq x y z
N MET A 1 5.19 -29.44 12.02
CA MET A 1 5.28 -27.97 11.90
C MET A 1 5.68 -27.65 10.46
N HIS A 2 4.72 -27.35 9.58
CA HIS A 2 5.01 -26.96 8.19
C HIS A 2 5.55 -25.53 8.20
N HIS A 3 6.87 -25.36 8.08
CA HIS A 3 7.43 -24.09 7.61
C HIS A 3 6.97 -23.92 6.16
N GLN A 4 5.91 -23.14 5.91
CA GLN A 4 5.70 -22.62 4.56
C GLN A 4 6.86 -21.67 4.28
N PRO A 5 7.71 -21.94 3.28
CA PRO A 5 8.77 -21.00 2.90
C PRO A 5 8.12 -19.65 2.61
N THR A 6 8.71 -18.59 3.14
CA THR A 6 8.33 -17.20 2.85
C THR A 6 8.38 -16.98 1.35
N SER A 7 7.22 -17.09 0.70
CA SER A 7 7.10 -16.92 -0.73
C SER A 7 7.13 -15.42 -1.06
N LEU A 8 7.78 -15.06 -2.17
CA LEU A 8 7.83 -13.70 -2.72
C LEU A 8 6.47 -12.96 -2.69
N PRO A 9 5.33 -13.61 -3.02
CA PRO A 9 4.01 -12.97 -2.95
C PRO A 9 3.56 -12.59 -1.55
N LYS A 10 3.88 -13.39 -0.53
CA LYS A 10 3.53 -13.10 0.87
C LYS A 10 4.26 -11.87 1.38
N ILE A 11 5.55 -11.75 1.02
CA ILE A 11 6.35 -10.56 1.31
C ILE A 11 5.78 -9.34 0.58
N ALA A 12 5.38 -9.50 -0.68
CA ALA A 12 4.77 -8.42 -1.48
C ALA A 12 3.43 -7.92 -0.91
N GLY A 13 2.60 -8.83 -0.39
CA GLY A 13 1.35 -8.48 0.31
C GLY A 13 1.60 -7.65 1.55
N ILE A 14 2.49 -8.12 2.44
CA ILE A 14 2.82 -7.43 3.68
C ILE A 14 3.50 -6.09 3.40
N SER A 15 4.45 -6.04 2.46
CA SER A 15 5.14 -4.80 2.11
C SER A 15 4.18 -3.75 1.54
N SER A 16 3.22 -4.17 0.72
CA SER A 16 2.18 -3.28 0.20
C SER A 16 1.35 -2.64 1.31
N LEU A 17 0.95 -3.42 2.31
CA LEU A 17 0.21 -2.90 3.46
C LEU A 17 1.03 -1.86 4.23
N ILE A 18 2.30 -2.18 4.54
CA ILE A 18 3.19 -1.28 5.27
C ILE A 18 3.41 0.03 4.50
N ILE A 19 3.65 -0.06 3.19
CA ILE A 19 3.85 1.11 2.33
C ILE A 19 2.58 1.97 2.27
N GLY A 20 1.40 1.37 2.15
CA GLY A 20 0.13 2.11 2.15
C GLY A 20 -0.10 2.86 3.45
N ILE A 21 0.12 2.22 4.60
CA ILE A 21 -0.02 2.87 5.92
C ILE A 21 1.02 3.99 6.08
N ALA A 22 2.28 3.74 5.74
CA ALA A 22 3.33 4.75 5.82
C ALA A 22 3.03 5.96 4.93
N ALA A 23 2.55 5.73 3.71
CA ALA A 23 2.13 6.79 2.79
C ALA A 23 1.01 7.65 3.38
N LEU A 24 -0.01 7.03 3.98
CA LEU A 24 -1.11 7.74 4.62
C LEU A 24 -0.65 8.58 5.83
N VAL A 25 0.16 7.99 6.70
CA VAL A 25 0.68 8.69 7.88
C VAL A 25 1.55 9.87 7.47
N LEU A 26 2.45 9.69 6.50
CA LEU A 26 3.29 10.77 5.99
C LEU A 26 2.48 11.87 5.32
N ALA A 27 1.48 11.52 4.50
CA ALA A 27 0.57 12.49 3.90
C ALA A 27 -0.14 13.34 4.97
N TYR A 28 -0.56 12.73 6.08
CA TYR A 28 -1.22 13.43 7.18
C TYR A 28 -0.26 14.32 7.99
N LEU A 29 0.98 13.89 8.19
CA LEU A 29 1.98 14.64 8.95
C LEU A 29 2.53 15.86 8.18
N ILE A 30 2.78 15.71 6.88
CA ILE A 30 3.42 16.75 6.06
C ILE A 30 2.47 17.93 5.83
N LYS A 31 1.15 17.68 5.71
CA LYS A 31 0.11 18.71 5.48
C LYS A 31 0.35 19.61 4.26
N GLU A 32 1.24 19.20 3.36
CA GLU A 32 1.48 19.87 2.10
C GLU A 32 0.75 19.08 0.99
N PRO A 33 -0.22 19.68 0.30
CA PRO A 33 -1.11 18.95 -0.61
C PRO A 33 -0.37 18.26 -1.76
N LYS A 34 0.62 18.95 -2.36
CA LYS A 34 1.43 18.40 -3.46
C LYS A 34 2.25 17.18 -3.03
N THR A 35 2.87 17.27 -1.86
CA THR A 35 3.71 16.19 -1.32
C THR A 35 2.86 15.01 -0.89
N ALA A 36 1.72 15.24 -0.23
CA ALA A 36 0.77 14.20 0.15
C ALA A 36 0.21 13.44 -1.07
N LEU A 37 -0.18 14.16 -2.12
CA LEU A 37 -0.67 13.55 -3.37
C LEU A 37 0.42 12.72 -4.06
N THR A 38 1.66 13.24 -4.10
CA THR A 38 2.80 12.53 -4.70
C THR A 38 3.13 11.24 -3.95
N ILE A 39 3.17 11.29 -2.61
CA ILE A 39 3.41 10.13 -1.75
C ILE A 39 2.31 9.09 -1.93
N GLY A 40 1.04 9.51 -1.94
CA GLY A 40 -0.10 8.62 -2.17
C GLY A 40 -0.04 7.96 -3.55
N ALA A 41 0.32 8.70 -4.60
CA ALA A 41 0.46 8.18 -5.95
C ALA A 41 1.59 7.13 -6.06
N ILE A 42 2.73 7.37 -5.42
CA ILE A 42 3.84 6.40 -5.35
C ILE A 42 3.38 5.14 -4.58
N GLY A 43 2.74 5.31 -3.43
CA GLY A 43 2.20 4.20 -2.63
C GLY A 43 1.20 3.35 -3.42
N LEU A 44 0.35 4.00 -4.22
CA LEU A 44 -0.61 3.36 -5.11
C LEU A 44 0.09 2.52 -6.18
N ALA A 45 1.11 3.08 -6.84
CA ALA A 45 1.86 2.37 -7.87
C ALA A 45 2.54 1.11 -7.29
N VAL A 46 3.22 1.25 -6.16
CA VAL A 46 3.92 0.13 -5.51
C VAL A 46 2.93 -0.93 -5.02
N SER A 47 1.83 -0.52 -4.38
CA SER A 47 0.81 -1.45 -3.89
C SER A 47 0.08 -2.18 -5.03
N SER A 48 -0.12 -1.50 -6.16
CA SER A 48 -0.68 -2.12 -7.36
C SER A 48 0.26 -3.16 -7.95
N ILE A 49 1.57 -2.88 -7.99
CA ILE A 49 2.59 -3.83 -8.42
C ILE A 49 2.59 -5.05 -7.49
N SER A 50 2.58 -4.85 -6.17
CA SER A 50 2.44 -5.95 -5.21
C SER A 50 1.19 -6.77 -5.47
N ALA A 51 0.02 -6.15 -5.65
CA ALA A 51 -1.21 -6.87 -5.95
C ALA A 51 -1.12 -7.75 -7.21
N LEU A 52 -0.34 -7.35 -8.23
CA LEU A 52 -0.09 -8.19 -9.40
C LEU A 52 0.71 -9.46 -9.07
N TYR A 53 1.69 -9.37 -8.16
CA TYR A 53 2.44 -10.54 -7.67
C TYR A 53 1.59 -11.46 -6.80
N THR A 54 0.61 -10.89 -6.09
CA THR A 54 -0.26 -11.62 -5.14
C THR A 54 -1.56 -12.12 -5.76
N ARG A 55 -1.94 -11.69 -6.97
CA ARG A 55 -3.24 -12.01 -7.59
C ARG A 55 -3.53 -13.50 -7.80
N ARG A 56 -2.49 -14.34 -7.86
CA ARG A 56 -2.61 -15.81 -8.08
C ARG A 56 -2.23 -16.62 -6.83
N THR A 57 -2.12 -15.97 -5.67
CA THR A 57 -1.81 -16.65 -4.41
C THR A 57 -3.05 -16.76 -3.54
N THR A 58 -2.87 -16.86 -2.22
CA THR A 58 -3.97 -16.99 -1.27
C THR A 58 -4.80 -15.70 -1.20
N THR A 59 -6.07 -15.85 -0.82
CA THR A 59 -6.96 -14.70 -0.60
C THR A 59 -6.42 -13.76 0.48
N GLU A 60 -5.76 -14.31 1.50
CA GLU A 60 -5.13 -13.55 2.59
C GLU A 60 -4.04 -12.61 2.06
N ASP A 61 -3.13 -13.13 1.23
CA ASP A 61 -2.05 -12.32 0.68
C ASP A 61 -2.62 -11.23 -0.26
N LEU A 62 -3.64 -11.57 -1.05
CA LEU A 62 -4.32 -10.60 -1.92
C LEU A 62 -5.02 -9.50 -1.11
N GLN A 63 -5.68 -9.83 0.00
CA GLN A 63 -6.31 -8.86 0.90
C GLN A 63 -5.29 -7.89 1.49
N LEU A 64 -4.10 -8.37 1.86
CA LEU A 64 -3.01 -7.51 2.34
C LEU A 64 -2.56 -6.49 1.27
N SER A 65 -2.40 -6.93 0.01
CA SER A 65 -2.10 -6.01 -1.10
C SER A 65 -3.22 -5.01 -1.37
N VAL A 66 -4.48 -5.46 -1.34
CA VAL A 66 -5.64 -4.58 -1.56
C VAL A 66 -5.75 -3.54 -0.44
N ALA A 67 -5.49 -3.93 0.81
CA ALA A 67 -5.45 -2.99 1.93
C ALA A 67 -4.37 -1.91 1.70
N GLY A 68 -3.18 -2.27 1.21
CA GLY A 68 -2.14 -1.30 0.84
C GLY A 68 -2.59 -0.29 -0.23
N ILE A 69 -3.32 -0.74 -1.25
CA ILE A 69 -3.93 0.12 -2.27
C ILE A 69 -4.92 1.10 -1.63
N ILE A 70 -5.81 0.61 -0.75
CA ILE A 70 -6.83 1.42 -0.08
C ILE A 70 -6.17 2.51 0.79
N TYR A 71 -5.17 2.16 1.60
CA TYR A 71 -4.46 3.17 2.41
C TYR A 71 -3.73 4.20 1.55
N SER A 72 -3.20 3.78 0.39
CA SER A 72 -2.58 4.72 -0.56
C SER A 72 -3.60 5.66 -1.21
N LEU A 73 -4.82 5.19 -1.48
CA LEU A 73 -5.93 6.05 -1.92
C LEU A 73 -6.31 7.07 -0.86
N PHE A 74 -6.37 6.66 0.41
CA PHE A 74 -6.59 7.60 1.51
C PHE A 74 -5.47 8.64 1.61
N ALA A 75 -4.21 8.27 1.35
CA ALA A 75 -3.11 9.23 1.32
C ALA A 75 -3.31 10.30 0.24
N CYS A 76 -3.76 9.92 -0.96
CA CYS A 76 -4.15 10.86 -2.01
C CYS A 76 -5.33 11.74 -1.57
N ALA A 77 -6.37 11.15 -0.96
CA ALA A 77 -7.53 11.88 -0.47
C ALA A 77 -7.16 12.93 0.59
N VAL A 78 -6.21 12.61 1.47
CA VAL A 78 -5.65 13.56 2.44
C VAL A 78 -4.97 14.73 1.72
N GLY A 79 -4.22 14.48 0.66
CA GLY A 79 -3.63 15.54 -0.16
C GLY A 79 -4.67 16.47 -0.79
N TYR A 80 -5.78 15.92 -1.27
CA TYR A 80 -6.91 16.71 -1.77
C TYR A 80 -7.64 17.48 -0.67
N ALA A 81 -7.74 16.93 0.54
CA ALA A 81 -8.40 17.59 1.67
C ALA A 81 -7.61 18.79 2.22
N PHE A 82 -6.29 18.83 1.98
CA PHE A 82 -5.41 19.94 2.37
C PHE A 82 -5.13 20.95 1.23
N MET A 83 -5.75 20.80 0.06
CA MET A 83 -5.75 21.82 -1.02
C MET A 83 -6.69 22.97 -0.69
#